data_AF-A0A194X289-F1
#
_entry.id   AF-A0A194X289-F1
#
_cell.length_a   1.000
_cell.length_b   1.000
_cell.length_c   1.000
_cell.angle_alpha   90.00
_cell.angle_beta   90.00
_cell.angle_gamma   90.00
#
_symmetry.space_group_name_H-M   'P 1'
#
loop_
_entity.id
_entity.type
_entity.pdbx_description
1 polymer ?
#
loop_
_entity_poly.entity_id
_entity_poly.type
_entity_poly.pdbx_seq_one_letter_code
_entity_poly.pdbx_strand_id
1 'polypeptide(L)'
;MKLLASFLLLLVFAYATQDAPPYGPSQFSNIGTINDLTVTDPSDLFSGGTITVDGISMIIPNNSYVTLPSISVMWSELFVGGAPQLPQFGAPGVSWEATVYGNRIGDIYVVALVYITQSSVRIIQGFVNAIDLGTGEFWVAGTSAAPGTGIRARLNDPVGRYGLEYLDHPLWTVDAESPSVTAATGFPLCIPRYANGTDDPLCPLKNRVINGGVPTFIQFKTAATRSTTDPDPNVMAPLMVGDYITINGIEVGDGLLAVYSLVANLGLYTAPRETRKCNVPLL
;
A
#
# COMPACT_ATOMS: atom_id res chain seq x y z
N MET A 1 -42.87 -12.58 66.20
CA MET A 1 -42.81 -13.44 65.00
C MET A 1 -42.98 -12.51 63.80
N LYS A 2 -42.01 -12.17 62.95
CA LYS A 2 -40.81 -12.84 62.47
C LYS A 2 -39.75 -11.78 62.14
N LEU A 3 -38.49 -12.02 62.51
CA LEU A 3 -37.33 -11.31 61.95
C LEU A 3 -37.16 -11.77 60.49
N LEU A 4 -37.14 -10.85 59.54
CA LEU A 4 -36.58 -11.09 58.20
C LEU A 4 -35.18 -10.49 58.17
N ALA A 5 -34.16 -11.33 58.32
CA ALA A 5 -32.78 -10.96 58.07
C ALA A 5 -32.53 -11.01 56.55
N SER A 6 -32.23 -9.86 55.96
CA SER A 6 -31.81 -9.74 54.55
C SER A 6 -30.36 -10.21 54.43
N PHE A 7 -30.14 -11.32 53.71
CA PHE A 7 -28.82 -11.88 53.47
C PHE A 7 -28.22 -11.23 52.21
N LEU A 8 -27.37 -10.23 52.40
CA LEU A 8 -26.63 -9.57 51.33
C LEU A 8 -25.45 -10.48 50.92
N LEU A 9 -25.56 -11.12 49.75
CA LEU A 9 -24.52 -11.98 49.20
C LEU A 9 -23.38 -11.11 48.64
N LEU A 10 -22.25 -11.02 49.36
CA LEU A 10 -21.01 -10.45 48.81
C LEU A 10 -20.43 -11.43 47.79
N LEU A 11 -20.49 -11.12 46.50
CA LEU A 11 -19.65 -11.77 45.49
C LEU A 11 -18.20 -11.28 45.69
N VAL A 12 -17.35 -12.15 46.24
CA VAL A 12 -15.89 -11.95 46.22
C VAL A 12 -15.40 -12.43 44.86
N PHE A 13 -15.06 -11.51 43.97
CA PHE A 13 -14.30 -11.84 42.76
C PHE A 13 -12.87 -12.22 43.20
N ALA A 14 -12.59 -13.51 43.29
CA ALA A 14 -11.23 -14.00 43.47
C ALA A 14 -10.50 -13.86 42.13
N TYR A 15 -9.57 -12.91 42.03
CA TYR A 15 -8.69 -12.78 40.89
C TYR A 15 -7.49 -13.71 41.06
N ALA A 16 -7.15 -14.47 40.02
CA ALA A 16 -5.84 -15.11 39.96
C ALA A 16 -4.81 -14.04 39.62
N THR A 17 -3.81 -13.85 40.47
CA THR A 17 -2.67 -12.97 40.20
C THR A 17 -1.50 -13.79 39.70
N GLN A 18 -0.85 -13.32 38.63
CA GLN A 18 0.43 -13.86 38.21
C GLN A 18 1.55 -13.20 39.04
N ASP A 19 2.43 -14.01 39.65
CA ASP A 19 3.73 -13.53 40.19
C ASP A 19 4.62 -13.00 39.05
N ALA A 20 5.73 -12.33 39.39
CA ALA A 20 6.67 -11.76 38.41
C ALA A 20 6.93 -12.70 37.21
N PRO A 21 7.05 -12.16 35.98
CA PRO A 21 7.17 -12.98 34.77
C PRO A 21 8.28 -14.03 34.91
N PRO A 22 8.04 -15.28 34.45
CA PRO A 22 8.92 -16.42 34.75
C PRO A 22 10.34 -16.26 34.19
N TYR A 23 10.53 -15.37 33.21
CA TYR A 23 11.83 -14.99 32.67
C TYR A 23 11.76 -13.54 32.16
N GLY A 24 12.88 -12.83 32.27
CA GLY A 24 13.10 -11.51 31.70
C GLY A 24 14.52 -11.42 31.13
N PRO A 25 14.72 -10.92 29.89
CA PRO A 25 13.71 -10.45 28.92
C PRO A 25 12.89 -11.58 28.28
N SER A 26 11.69 -11.25 27.81
CA SER A 26 10.83 -12.16 27.04
C SER A 26 10.40 -11.52 25.73
N GLN A 27 10.32 -12.30 24.65
CA GLN A 27 9.84 -11.78 23.37
C GLN A 27 8.33 -11.52 23.41
N PHE A 28 7.88 -10.51 22.66
CA PHE A 28 6.47 -10.32 22.36
C PHE A 28 6.27 -10.02 20.88
N SER A 29 5.07 -10.35 20.40
CA SER A 29 4.55 -9.91 19.11
C SER A 29 3.09 -9.54 19.31
N ASN A 30 2.67 -8.44 18.70
CA ASN A 30 1.28 -8.00 18.73
C ASN A 30 0.90 -7.47 17.34
N ILE A 31 -0.26 -7.92 16.86
CA ILE A 31 -0.89 -7.44 15.63
C ILE A 31 -2.27 -6.97 16.05
N GLY A 32 -2.54 -5.68 15.92
CA GLY A 32 -3.75 -5.10 16.48
C GLY A 32 -4.03 -3.70 16.00
N THR A 33 -5.10 -3.09 16.54
CA THR A 33 -5.50 -1.73 16.20
C THR A 33 -4.68 -0.72 16.98
N ILE A 34 -4.16 0.28 16.27
CA ILE A 34 -3.47 1.42 16.86
C ILE A 34 -4.48 2.31 17.58
N ASN A 35 -4.30 2.46 18.89
CA ASN A 35 -5.11 3.37 19.69
C ASN A 35 -4.48 4.76 19.79
N ASP A 36 -3.15 4.81 19.89
CA ASP A 36 -2.40 6.06 20.05
C ASP A 36 -0.96 5.90 19.60
N LEU A 37 -0.35 6.99 19.12
CA LEU A 37 1.07 7.05 18.78
C LEU A 37 1.63 8.43 19.13
N THR A 38 2.83 8.44 19.68
CA THR A 38 3.51 9.69 20.05
C THR A 38 4.96 9.68 19.59
N VAL A 39 5.53 10.87 19.45
CA VAL A 39 6.97 11.11 19.31
C VAL A 39 7.44 11.96 20.49
N THR A 40 8.59 11.64 21.05
CA THR A 40 9.10 12.31 22.27
C THR A 40 9.57 13.73 21.96
N ASP A 41 10.33 13.89 20.88
CA ASP A 41 10.82 15.16 20.37
C ASP A 41 10.57 15.23 18.86
N PRO A 42 9.53 15.94 18.41
CA PRO A 42 9.21 16.09 16.99
C PRO A 42 10.30 16.82 16.18
N SER A 43 11.25 17.49 16.83
CA SER A 43 12.33 18.22 16.16
C SER A 43 13.58 17.36 15.92
N ASP A 44 13.68 16.19 16.57
CA ASP A 44 14.77 15.24 16.40
C ASP A 44 14.35 14.08 15.48
N LEU A 45 15.06 13.93 14.35
CA LEU A 45 14.84 12.85 13.37
C LEU A 45 15.07 11.45 13.95
N PHE A 46 15.86 11.33 15.01
CA PHE A 46 16.14 10.05 15.65
C PHE A 46 15.29 9.81 16.89
N SER A 47 14.29 10.66 17.14
CA SER A 47 13.44 10.55 18.31
C SER A 47 12.54 9.33 18.26
N GLY A 48 12.52 8.58 19.36
CA GLY A 48 11.55 7.54 19.61
C GLY A 48 10.23 8.10 20.13
N GLY A 49 9.46 7.26 20.81
CA GLY A 49 8.16 7.64 21.34
C GLY A 49 7.40 6.46 21.91
N THR A 50 6.09 6.49 21.79
CA THR A 50 5.24 5.38 22.23
C THR A 50 4.24 4.99 21.16
N ILE A 51 3.84 3.73 21.18
CA ILE A 51 2.71 3.21 20.40
C ILE A 51 1.82 2.40 21.33
N THR A 52 0.51 2.62 21.25
CA THR A 52 -0.48 1.82 21.96
C THR A 52 -1.24 0.99 20.95
N VAL A 53 -1.17 -0.33 21.08
CA VAL A 53 -1.87 -1.28 20.21
C VAL A 53 -2.75 -2.19 21.07
N ASP A 54 -4.05 -2.27 20.74
CA ASP A 54 -5.08 -2.97 21.52
C ASP A 54 -5.05 -2.65 23.03
N GLY A 55 -4.72 -1.40 23.39
CA GLY A 55 -4.62 -0.92 24.76
C GLY A 55 -3.29 -1.20 25.46
N ILE A 56 -2.35 -1.89 24.79
CA ILE A 56 -1.00 -2.16 25.32
C ILE A 56 -0.07 -1.03 24.88
N SER A 57 0.38 -0.21 25.83
CA SER A 57 1.37 0.86 25.58
C SER A 57 2.78 0.29 25.53
N MET A 58 3.52 0.64 24.48
CA MET A 58 4.86 0.15 24.19
C MET A 58 5.79 1.30 23.83
N ILE A 59 7.07 1.17 24.19
CA ILE A 59 8.10 2.17 23.93
C ILE A 59 8.74 1.88 22.57
N ILE A 60 8.85 2.92 21.75
CA ILE A 60 9.69 2.97 20.56
C ILE A 60 11.02 3.63 20.95
N PRO A 61 12.16 2.90 20.91
CA PRO A 61 13.47 3.49 21.18
C PRO A 61 13.86 4.57 20.16
N ASN A 62 14.80 5.44 20.54
CA ASN A 62 15.44 6.35 19.59
C ASN A 62 16.19 5.56 18.49
N ASN A 63 16.32 6.15 17.31
CA ASN A 63 16.88 5.53 16.09
C ASN A 63 16.08 4.31 15.59
N SER A 64 14.78 4.27 15.88
CA SER A 64 13.90 3.22 15.36
C SER A 64 13.30 3.61 14.02
N TYR A 65 13.21 2.63 13.13
CA TYR A 65 12.49 2.74 11.87
C TYR A 65 11.10 2.13 11.98
N VAL A 66 10.20 2.62 11.16
CA VAL A 66 8.90 2.02 10.88
C VAL A 66 8.84 1.60 9.42
N THR A 67 8.28 0.43 9.18
CA THR A 67 8.00 -0.04 7.82
C THR A 67 6.55 0.26 7.47
N LEU A 68 6.36 1.06 6.43
CA LEU A 68 5.09 1.30 5.76
C LEU A 68 5.00 0.36 4.54
N PRO A 69 3.85 0.27 3.85
CA PRO A 69 3.67 -0.71 2.78
C PRO A 69 4.70 -0.66 1.64
N SER A 70 5.26 0.52 1.36
CA SER A 70 6.17 0.73 0.22
C SER A 70 7.48 1.44 0.57
N ILE A 71 7.62 1.92 1.80
CA ILE A 71 8.83 2.64 2.26
C ILE A 71 9.05 2.37 3.74
N SER A 72 10.30 2.44 4.19
CA SER A 72 10.61 2.51 5.62
C SER A 72 11.18 3.88 5.95
N VAL A 73 10.67 4.49 7.02
CA VAL A 73 11.03 5.85 7.46
C VAL A 73 11.43 5.83 8.94
N MET A 74 12.07 6.88 9.43
CA MET A 74 12.31 7.05 10.85
C MET A 74 10.98 7.22 11.60
N TRP A 75 10.93 6.76 12.86
CA TRP A 75 9.71 6.91 13.68
C TRP A 75 9.20 8.35 13.73
N SER A 76 10.10 9.33 13.89
CA SER A 76 9.75 10.75 13.94
C SER A 76 9.13 11.29 12.64
N GLU A 77 9.48 10.72 11.47
CA GLU A 77 8.95 11.16 10.17
C GLU A 77 7.46 10.82 10.00
N LEU A 78 6.93 9.91 10.81
CA LEU A 78 5.48 9.70 10.91
C LEU A 78 4.74 10.89 11.53
N PHE A 79 5.43 11.92 12.03
CA PHE A 79 4.80 13.02 12.76
C PHE A 79 5.11 14.37 12.11
N VAL A 80 4.12 15.24 12.04
CA VAL A 80 4.30 16.66 11.68
C VAL A 80 3.78 17.51 12.83
N GLY A 81 4.67 18.31 13.43
CA GLY A 81 4.32 19.08 14.64
C GLY A 81 3.89 18.22 15.83
N GLY A 82 4.34 16.95 15.88
CA GLY A 82 3.94 15.96 16.89
C GLY A 82 2.63 15.24 16.62
N ALA A 83 1.90 15.60 15.56
CA ALA A 83 0.68 14.90 15.14
C ALA A 83 0.98 13.77 14.14
N PRO A 84 0.43 12.56 14.31
CA PRO A 84 0.69 11.43 13.42
C PRO A 84 0.14 11.68 12.01
N GLN A 85 0.93 11.35 11.00
CA GLN A 85 0.65 11.44 9.56
C GLN A 85 -0.08 10.19 9.05
N LEU A 86 -1.11 9.79 9.80
CA LEU A 86 -2.01 8.69 9.45
C LEU A 86 -3.32 9.30 8.93
N PRO A 87 -3.63 9.20 7.62
CA PRO A 87 -4.86 9.76 7.08
C PRO A 87 -6.12 9.24 7.79
N GLN A 88 -7.03 10.16 8.09
CA GLN A 88 -8.28 9.90 8.82
C GLN A 88 -8.08 9.20 10.19
N PHE A 89 -6.92 9.35 10.83
CA PHE A 89 -6.67 8.74 12.14
C PHE A 89 -7.62 9.30 13.21
N GLY A 90 -8.29 8.40 13.92
CA GLY A 90 -9.33 8.75 14.90
C GLY A 90 -10.70 9.10 14.28
N ALA A 91 -10.83 9.13 12.95
CA ALA A 91 -12.13 9.33 12.32
C ALA A 91 -13.05 8.11 12.54
N PRO A 92 -14.37 8.31 12.70
CA PRO A 92 -15.31 7.21 12.89
C PRO A 92 -15.26 6.22 11.72
N GLY A 93 -15.02 4.94 12.03
CA GLY A 93 -14.98 3.87 11.03
C GLY A 93 -13.64 3.68 10.31
N VAL A 94 -12.62 4.48 10.65
CA VAL A 94 -11.25 4.30 10.16
C VAL A 94 -10.39 3.72 11.28
N SER A 95 -9.82 2.55 11.04
CA SER A 95 -8.85 1.90 11.92
C SER A 95 -7.51 1.82 11.24
N TRP A 96 -6.45 1.90 12.04
CA TRP A 96 -5.08 1.63 11.62
C TRP A 96 -4.56 0.43 12.38
N GLU A 97 -3.79 -0.42 11.72
CA GLU A 97 -3.21 -1.62 12.30
C GLU A 97 -1.70 -1.48 12.41
N ALA A 98 -1.14 -2.00 13.51
CA ALA A 98 0.28 -2.16 13.67
C ALA A 98 0.62 -3.62 13.95
N THR A 99 1.68 -4.10 13.31
CA THR A 99 2.39 -5.32 13.70
C THR A 99 3.68 -4.92 14.37
N VAL A 100 3.81 -5.24 15.65
CA VAL A 100 4.97 -4.92 16.46
C VAL A 100 5.66 -6.18 16.96
N TYR A 101 6.99 -6.14 16.97
CA TYR A 101 7.84 -7.17 17.58
C TYR A 101 8.80 -6.48 18.54
N GLY A 102 9.06 -7.12 19.67
CA GLY A 102 9.98 -6.58 20.64
C GLY A 102 10.23 -7.48 21.83
N ASN A 103 10.84 -6.89 22.85
CA ASN A 103 11.10 -7.56 24.12
C ASN A 103 10.37 -6.85 25.25
N ARG A 104 9.78 -7.64 26.14
CA ARG A 104 9.28 -7.19 27.43
C ARG A 104 10.39 -7.36 28.48
N ILE A 105 10.70 -6.27 29.17
CA ILE A 105 11.71 -6.17 30.23
C ILE A 105 10.98 -5.72 31.51
N GLY A 106 10.72 -6.66 32.44
CA GLY A 106 9.82 -6.40 33.56
C GLY A 106 8.40 -6.11 33.04
N ASP A 107 7.85 -4.95 33.36
CA ASP A 107 6.54 -4.50 32.87
C ASP A 107 6.61 -3.52 31.70
N ILE A 108 7.81 -3.32 31.14
CA ILE A 108 8.04 -2.39 30.04
C ILE A 108 8.13 -3.19 28.73
N TYR A 109 7.34 -2.78 27.74
CA TYR A 109 7.43 -3.29 26.37
C TYR A 109 8.31 -2.38 25.54
N VAL A 110 9.38 -2.93 24.96
CA VAL A 110 10.31 -2.22 24.09
C VAL A 110 10.23 -2.82 22.69
N VAL A 111 9.76 -2.02 21.74
CA VAL A 111 9.60 -2.42 20.34
C VAL A 111 10.95 -2.36 19.62
N ALA A 112 11.18 -3.33 18.75
CA ALA A 112 12.34 -3.38 17.86
C ALA A 112 11.93 -3.24 16.38
N LEU A 113 10.77 -3.79 16.00
CA LEU A 113 10.25 -3.72 14.64
C LEU A 113 8.77 -3.31 14.70
N VAL A 114 8.39 -2.40 13.82
CA VAL A 114 7.02 -1.94 13.68
C VAL A 114 6.65 -1.82 12.21
N TYR A 115 5.53 -2.43 11.85
CA TYR A 115 4.89 -2.32 10.54
C TYR A 115 3.54 -1.65 10.72
N ILE A 116 3.24 -0.61 9.96
CA ILE A 116 1.96 0.11 10.03
C ILE A 116 1.23 0.01 8.70
N THR A 117 -0.07 -0.30 8.76
CA THR A 117 -0.97 -0.32 7.59
C THR A 117 -2.37 0.12 8.02
N GLN A 118 -3.17 0.67 7.10
CA GLN A 118 -4.59 0.93 7.40
C GLN A 118 -5.39 -0.38 7.47
N SER A 119 -5.00 -1.39 6.69
CA SER A 119 -5.59 -2.72 6.75
C SER A 119 -4.66 -3.76 6.13
N SER A 120 -4.34 -4.79 6.89
CA SER A 120 -3.44 -5.89 6.49
C SER A 120 -4.00 -6.80 5.39
N VAL A 121 -5.32 -6.81 5.19
CA VAL A 121 -6.01 -7.72 4.24
C VAL A 121 -6.84 -6.97 3.20
N ARG A 122 -6.84 -5.62 3.20
CA ARG A 122 -7.62 -4.86 2.22
C ARG A 122 -7.06 -5.05 0.82
N ILE A 123 -7.85 -5.70 -0.02
CA ILE A 123 -7.61 -5.91 -1.45
C ILE A 123 -8.87 -5.50 -2.19
N ILE A 124 -8.74 -4.63 -3.19
CA ILE A 124 -9.84 -4.22 -4.06
C ILE A 124 -9.58 -4.74 -5.46
N GLN A 125 -10.59 -5.34 -6.07
CA GLN A 125 -10.49 -5.87 -7.42
C GLN A 125 -11.67 -5.44 -8.27
N GLY A 126 -11.42 -5.22 -9.55
CA GLY A 126 -12.48 -4.95 -10.52
C GLY A 126 -11.95 -4.38 -11.82
N PHE A 127 -12.88 -4.12 -12.73
CA PHE A 127 -12.58 -3.42 -13.97
C PHE A 127 -12.37 -1.93 -13.73
N VAL A 128 -11.44 -1.33 -14.46
CA VAL A 128 -11.32 0.12 -14.57
C VAL A 128 -12.49 0.64 -15.39
N ASN A 129 -13.31 1.49 -14.80
CA ASN A 129 -14.52 2.03 -15.40
C ASN A 129 -14.29 3.35 -16.12
N ALA A 130 -13.43 4.19 -15.56
CA ALA A 130 -13.07 5.50 -16.09
C ALA A 130 -11.69 5.91 -15.56
N ILE A 131 -10.99 6.72 -16.34
CA ILE A 131 -9.73 7.36 -15.96
C ILE A 131 -9.88 8.84 -16.32
N ASP A 132 -9.68 9.72 -15.34
CA ASP A 132 -9.57 11.16 -15.54
C ASP A 132 -8.10 11.53 -15.75
N LEU A 133 -7.81 12.01 -16.95
CA LEU A 133 -6.47 12.36 -17.39
C LEU A 133 -5.98 13.70 -16.83
N GLY A 134 -6.89 14.56 -16.36
CA GLY A 134 -6.55 15.85 -15.76
C GLY A 134 -6.09 15.72 -14.31
N THR A 135 -6.67 14.76 -13.57
CA THR A 135 -6.38 14.54 -12.14
C THR A 135 -5.54 13.29 -11.89
N GLY A 136 -5.53 12.32 -12.82
CA GLY A 136 -4.89 11.02 -12.65
C GLY A 136 -5.74 10.06 -11.80
N GLU A 137 -6.99 10.42 -11.52
CA GLU A 137 -7.93 9.58 -10.79
C GLU A 137 -8.55 8.53 -11.71
N PHE A 138 -8.84 7.38 -11.14
CA PHE A 138 -9.49 6.29 -11.84
C PHE A 138 -10.54 5.62 -10.95
N TRP A 139 -11.54 5.05 -11.60
CA TRP A 139 -12.66 4.38 -10.93
C TRP A 139 -12.63 2.88 -11.19
N VAL A 140 -12.87 2.10 -10.15
CA VAL A 140 -12.77 0.64 -10.17
C VAL A 140 -14.04 0.00 -9.61
N ALA A 141 -14.46 -1.12 -10.21
CA ALA A 141 -15.62 -1.90 -9.77
C ALA A 141 -16.95 -1.10 -9.75
N GLY A 142 -17.05 -0.08 -10.59
CA GLY A 142 -18.25 0.72 -10.84
C GLY A 142 -19.04 0.28 -12.07
N THR A 143 -19.88 1.19 -12.57
CA THR A 143 -20.62 1.03 -13.83
C THR A 143 -19.69 1.28 -15.01
N SER A 144 -19.71 0.42 -16.03
CA SER A 144 -18.82 0.54 -17.19
C SER A 144 -18.93 1.90 -17.87
N ALA A 145 -17.77 2.51 -18.19
CA ALA A 145 -17.67 3.81 -18.85
C ALA A 145 -18.30 5.00 -18.08
N ALA A 146 -18.49 4.88 -16.75
CA ALA A 146 -19.08 5.94 -15.93
C ALA A 146 -18.11 6.38 -14.79
N PRO A 147 -17.56 7.62 -14.84
CA PRO A 147 -16.83 8.17 -13.71
C PRO A 147 -17.76 8.39 -12.51
N GLY A 148 -17.20 8.47 -11.30
CA GLY A 148 -17.96 8.69 -10.07
C GLY A 148 -18.74 7.46 -9.56
N THR A 149 -18.52 6.29 -10.17
CA THR A 149 -19.14 5.03 -9.72
C THR A 149 -18.07 4.03 -9.28
N GLY A 150 -18.34 3.23 -8.25
CA GLY A 150 -17.36 2.31 -7.68
C GLY A 150 -16.37 3.01 -6.74
N ILE A 151 -15.17 2.44 -6.62
CA ILE A 151 -14.09 2.99 -5.80
C ILE A 151 -13.34 4.05 -6.60
N ARG A 152 -13.28 5.26 -6.06
CA ARG A 152 -12.42 6.35 -6.58
C ARG A 152 -11.01 6.14 -6.05
N ALA A 153 -10.05 6.01 -6.95
CA ALA A 153 -8.66 5.72 -6.62
C ALA A 153 -7.71 6.65 -7.36
N ARG A 154 -6.54 6.89 -6.77
CA ARG A 154 -5.43 7.62 -7.40
C ARG A 154 -4.12 6.99 -6.98
N LEU A 155 -3.15 6.90 -7.88
CA LEU A 155 -1.80 6.49 -7.50
C LEU A 155 -1.19 7.55 -6.58
N ASN A 156 -0.68 7.12 -5.44
CA ASN A 156 0.04 7.99 -4.54
C ASN A 156 1.50 8.02 -4.96
N ASP A 157 1.82 8.86 -5.93
CA ASP A 157 3.14 8.93 -6.54
C ASP A 157 3.69 10.35 -6.47
N PRO A 158 4.44 10.71 -5.42
CA PRO A 158 5.03 12.03 -5.26
C PRO A 158 6.07 12.37 -6.34
N VAL A 159 6.66 11.37 -6.99
CA VAL A 159 7.67 11.56 -8.05
C VAL A 159 7.00 11.71 -9.42
N GLY A 160 5.78 11.18 -9.58
CA GLY A 160 5.10 11.09 -10.86
C GLY A 160 5.86 10.17 -11.81
N ARG A 161 6.28 8.98 -11.34
CA ARG A 161 6.91 7.94 -12.17
C ARG A 161 5.89 7.11 -12.94
N TYR A 162 4.78 6.73 -12.30
CA TYR A 162 3.73 5.87 -12.84
C TYR A 162 2.49 6.66 -13.29
N GLY A 163 2.39 7.94 -12.97
CA GLY A 163 1.23 8.76 -13.30
C GLY A 163 1.50 10.24 -13.11
N LEU A 164 0.44 11.04 -12.95
CA LEU A 164 0.57 12.41 -12.47
C LEU A 164 1.04 12.43 -11.01
N GLU A 165 1.78 13.47 -10.64
CA GLU A 165 2.25 13.65 -9.27
C GLU A 165 1.09 13.75 -8.27
N TYR A 166 1.29 13.19 -7.09
CA TYR A 166 0.37 13.34 -5.95
C TYR A 166 1.17 13.54 -4.66
N LEU A 167 1.00 14.70 -4.04
CA LEU A 167 1.88 15.19 -2.97
C LEU A 167 1.23 15.21 -1.58
N ASP A 168 -0.07 14.93 -1.48
CA ASP A 168 -0.82 15.11 -0.23
C ASP A 168 -0.39 14.11 0.86
N HIS A 169 0.07 12.92 0.47
CA HIS A 169 0.37 11.81 1.39
C HIS A 169 1.70 11.11 1.08
N PRO A 170 2.85 11.80 1.18
CA PRO A 170 4.13 11.31 0.67
C PRO A 170 4.65 10.04 1.37
N LEU A 171 4.24 9.76 2.61
CA LEU A 171 4.63 8.55 3.35
C LEU A 171 3.94 7.28 2.83
N TRP A 172 2.79 7.41 2.17
CA TRP A 172 1.94 6.29 1.74
C TRP A 172 2.07 6.03 0.23
N THR A 173 3.27 6.31 -0.27
CA THR A 173 3.60 6.35 -1.70
C THR A 173 3.64 4.96 -2.33
N VAL A 174 3.52 4.90 -3.65
CA VAL A 174 4.07 3.82 -4.47
C VAL A 174 5.59 3.75 -4.29
N ASP A 175 6.16 2.56 -4.39
CA ASP A 175 7.61 2.43 -4.54
C ASP A 175 7.97 2.83 -5.97
N ALA A 176 8.78 3.87 -6.13
CA ALA A 176 9.25 4.34 -7.43
C ALA A 176 10.48 3.55 -7.94
N GLU A 177 11.23 2.90 -7.06
CA GLU A 177 12.44 2.16 -7.41
C GLU A 177 12.17 0.69 -7.72
N SER A 178 11.08 0.13 -7.18
CA SER A 178 10.58 -1.20 -7.53
C SER A 178 9.23 -1.13 -8.25
N PRO A 179 8.89 -2.07 -9.15
CA PRO A 179 7.68 -1.99 -9.93
C PRO A 179 6.45 -2.36 -9.07
N SER A 180 5.93 -1.37 -8.35
CA SER A 180 4.71 -1.43 -7.53
C SER A 180 3.42 -1.37 -8.37
N VAL A 181 3.54 -0.92 -9.62
CA VAL A 181 2.47 -0.81 -10.62
C VAL A 181 2.82 -1.68 -11.83
N THR A 182 2.18 -2.85 -11.96
CA THR A 182 2.58 -3.87 -12.93
C THR A 182 1.40 -4.59 -13.57
N ALA A 183 1.67 -5.21 -14.72
CA ALA A 183 0.84 -6.28 -15.25
C ALA A 183 1.13 -7.59 -14.50
N ALA A 184 0.21 -8.56 -14.56
CA ALA A 184 0.37 -9.89 -13.97
C ALA A 184 1.61 -10.65 -14.50
N THR A 185 2.12 -10.25 -15.67
CA THR A 185 3.38 -10.76 -16.25
C THR A 185 4.64 -10.08 -15.72
N GLY A 186 4.50 -9.05 -14.88
CA GLY A 186 5.59 -8.24 -14.34
C GLY A 186 5.99 -7.03 -15.19
N PHE A 187 5.37 -6.82 -16.36
CA PHE A 187 5.65 -5.63 -17.18
C PHE A 187 5.14 -4.36 -16.49
N PRO A 188 5.95 -3.28 -16.38
CA PRO A 188 5.55 -2.08 -15.64
C PRO A 188 4.43 -1.33 -16.35
N LEU A 189 3.46 -0.85 -15.57
CA LEU A 189 2.29 -0.11 -16.04
C LEU A 189 2.29 1.32 -15.52
N CYS A 190 1.47 2.16 -16.14
CA CYS A 190 1.30 3.57 -15.78
C CYS A 190 -0.14 4.02 -16.00
N ILE A 191 -0.56 5.06 -15.28
CA ILE A 191 -1.79 5.79 -15.55
C ILE A 191 -1.51 6.80 -16.68
N PRO A 192 -2.28 6.77 -17.78
CA PRO A 192 -2.07 7.69 -18.90
C PRO A 192 -2.28 9.14 -18.46
N ARG A 193 -1.42 10.04 -18.92
CA ARG A 193 -1.49 11.49 -18.64
C ARG A 193 -2.14 12.29 -19.77
N TYR A 194 -2.18 11.70 -20.96
CA TYR A 194 -2.69 12.35 -22.17
C TYR A 194 -3.80 11.51 -22.79
N ALA A 195 -4.63 12.19 -23.59
CA ALA A 195 -5.70 11.53 -24.32
C ALA A 195 -5.15 10.52 -25.34
N ASN A 196 -5.95 9.49 -25.62
CA ASN A 196 -5.63 8.47 -26.62
C ASN A 196 -5.26 9.12 -27.96
N GLY A 197 -4.02 8.89 -28.41
CA GLY A 197 -3.47 9.41 -29.66
C GLY A 197 -2.38 10.46 -29.51
N THR A 198 -2.16 11.00 -28.30
CA THR A 198 -0.95 11.77 -27.97
C THR A 198 0.08 10.84 -27.33
N ASP A 199 1.31 10.81 -27.87
CA ASP A 199 2.36 9.93 -27.34
C ASP A 199 2.90 10.51 -26.03
N ASP A 200 2.59 9.85 -24.91
CA ASP A 200 3.18 10.14 -23.60
C ASP A 200 4.62 9.58 -23.58
N PRO A 201 5.66 10.41 -23.38
CA PRO A 201 7.04 9.92 -23.35
C PRO A 201 7.33 8.88 -22.26
N LEU A 202 6.59 8.91 -21.14
CA LEU A 202 6.79 7.99 -20.01
C LEU A 202 5.75 6.86 -20.00
N CYS A 203 4.61 7.04 -20.66
CA CYS A 203 3.50 6.09 -20.68
C CYS A 203 2.91 5.87 -22.10
N PRO A 204 3.73 5.51 -23.12
CA PRO A 204 3.30 5.62 -24.50
C PRO A 204 2.30 4.54 -24.90
N LEU A 205 1.29 4.93 -25.68
CA LEU A 205 0.26 4.03 -26.20
C LEU A 205 0.83 2.92 -27.08
N LYS A 206 1.98 3.14 -27.73
CA LYS A 206 2.66 2.11 -28.55
C LYS A 206 3.09 0.88 -27.77
N ASN A 207 3.24 0.99 -26.45
CA ASN A 207 3.52 -0.15 -25.58
C ASN A 207 2.25 -0.90 -25.15
N ARG A 208 1.08 -0.50 -25.64
CA ARG A 208 -0.20 -1.13 -25.34
C ARG A 208 -1.00 -1.39 -26.62
N VAL A 209 -0.79 -2.58 -27.20
CA VAL A 209 -1.57 -3.04 -28.37
C VAL A 209 -2.84 -3.75 -27.89
N ILE A 210 -4.00 -3.25 -28.30
CA ILE A 210 -5.31 -3.87 -28.03
C ILE A 210 -5.55 -4.93 -29.12
N ASN A 211 -5.53 -6.21 -28.76
CA ASN A 211 -5.71 -7.31 -29.71
C ASN A 211 -6.89 -8.22 -29.34
N GLY A 212 -8.09 -7.65 -29.28
CA GLY A 212 -9.36 -8.38 -29.35
C GLY A 212 -9.56 -9.55 -28.36
N GLY A 213 -8.88 -9.57 -27.21
CA GLY A 213 -9.00 -10.64 -26.20
C GLY A 213 -7.90 -11.71 -26.21
N VAL A 214 -6.87 -11.57 -27.06
CA VAL A 214 -5.65 -12.39 -26.99
C VAL A 214 -4.63 -11.70 -26.08
N PRO A 215 -3.83 -12.43 -25.27
CA PRO A 215 -2.71 -11.83 -24.56
C PRO A 215 -1.83 -11.02 -25.50
N THR A 216 -1.47 -9.81 -25.10
CA THR A 216 -0.71 -8.90 -25.96
C THR A 216 0.76 -9.33 -25.98
N PHE A 217 1.19 -9.87 -27.11
CA PHE A 217 2.62 -10.11 -27.38
C PHE A 217 3.25 -8.86 -27.97
N ILE A 218 4.11 -8.20 -27.21
CA ILE A 218 4.89 -7.04 -27.62
C ILE A 218 6.25 -7.54 -28.10
N GLN A 219 6.51 -7.40 -29.40
CA GLN A 219 7.82 -7.69 -29.96
C GLN A 219 8.68 -6.43 -29.94
N PHE A 220 9.72 -6.44 -29.11
CA PHE A 220 10.70 -5.37 -29.11
C PHE A 220 11.73 -5.62 -30.22
N LYS A 221 11.82 -4.67 -31.14
CA LYS A 221 12.88 -4.66 -32.13
C LYS A 221 14.20 -4.29 -31.46
N THR A 222 15.30 -4.74 -32.04
CA THR A 222 16.64 -4.33 -31.61
C THR A 222 16.80 -2.82 -31.83
N ALA A 223 17.65 -2.17 -31.03
CA ALA A 223 17.89 -0.73 -31.14
C ALA A 223 18.25 -0.29 -32.58
N ALA A 224 18.96 -1.14 -33.33
CA ALA A 224 19.36 -0.88 -34.71
C ALA A 224 18.20 -0.89 -35.74
N THR A 225 17.07 -1.52 -35.43
CA THR A 225 15.93 -1.70 -36.36
C THR A 225 14.63 -1.06 -35.85
N ARG A 226 14.70 -0.38 -34.71
CA ARG A 226 13.56 0.26 -34.05
C ARG A 226 13.22 1.58 -34.72
N SER A 227 11.96 1.73 -35.11
CA SER A 227 11.32 2.98 -35.53
C SER A 227 10.73 3.73 -34.33
N THR A 228 10.41 5.00 -34.49
CA THR A 228 9.72 5.81 -33.48
C THR A 228 8.32 5.30 -33.13
N THR A 229 7.69 4.57 -34.05
CA THR A 229 6.36 3.95 -33.90
C THR A 229 6.41 2.56 -33.28
N ASP A 230 7.60 1.96 -33.13
CA ASP A 230 7.72 0.65 -32.51
C ASP A 230 7.63 0.74 -30.99
N PRO A 231 7.16 -0.33 -30.31
CA PRO A 231 7.22 -0.44 -28.86
C PRO A 231 8.64 -0.24 -28.33
N ASP A 232 8.76 0.39 -27.16
CA ASP A 232 10.03 0.70 -26.51
C ASP A 232 10.16 -0.08 -25.19
N PRO A 233 11.19 -0.94 -25.03
CA PRO A 233 11.34 -1.77 -23.85
C PRO A 233 11.71 -0.98 -22.58
N ASN A 234 12.11 0.29 -22.69
CA ASN A 234 12.58 1.10 -21.56
C ASN A 234 11.48 1.92 -20.88
N VAL A 235 10.26 1.87 -21.39
CA VAL A 235 9.13 2.67 -20.93
C VAL A 235 7.91 1.80 -20.66
N MET A 236 7.01 2.30 -19.84
CA MET A 236 5.87 1.54 -19.32
C MET A 236 4.77 1.39 -20.36
N ALA A 237 3.74 0.60 -20.05
CA ALA A 237 2.51 0.53 -20.85
C ALA A 237 1.34 1.20 -20.12
N PRO A 238 0.49 1.99 -20.81
CA PRO A 238 -0.67 2.61 -20.18
C PRO A 238 -1.74 1.59 -19.79
N LEU A 239 -2.33 1.83 -18.62
CA LEU A 239 -3.60 1.24 -18.19
C LEU A 239 -4.74 1.84 -19.04
N MET A 240 -5.74 1.01 -19.33
CA MET A 240 -6.91 1.37 -20.12
C MET A 240 -8.21 1.09 -19.37
N VAL A 241 -9.26 1.82 -19.74
CA VAL A 241 -10.62 1.50 -19.32
C VAL A 241 -10.97 0.09 -19.80
N GLY A 242 -11.51 -0.74 -18.89
CA GLY A 242 -11.80 -2.14 -19.13
C GLY A 242 -10.70 -3.11 -18.68
N ASP A 243 -9.53 -2.63 -18.25
CA ASP A 243 -8.52 -3.49 -17.64
C ASP A 243 -9.00 -3.98 -16.26
N TYR A 244 -8.84 -5.26 -15.96
CA TYR A 244 -9.13 -5.80 -14.63
C TYR A 244 -7.91 -5.62 -13.74
N ILE A 245 -8.07 -4.94 -12.60
CA ILE A 245 -6.97 -4.62 -11.70
C ILE A 245 -7.24 -5.09 -10.27
N THR A 246 -6.15 -5.34 -9.55
CA THR A 246 -6.09 -5.53 -8.11
C THR A 246 -5.30 -4.37 -7.52
N ILE A 247 -5.85 -3.66 -6.56
CA ILE A 247 -5.21 -2.50 -5.93
C ILE A 247 -5.17 -2.62 -4.41
N ASN A 248 -4.11 -2.06 -3.85
CA ASN A 248 -3.92 -1.84 -2.43
C ASN A 248 -3.60 -0.36 -2.20
N GLY A 249 -4.24 0.20 -1.18
CA GLY A 249 -4.16 1.63 -0.90
C GLY A 249 -4.76 1.95 0.45
N ILE A 250 -4.59 3.20 0.85
CA ILE A 250 -5.18 3.76 2.07
C ILE A 250 -6.32 4.71 1.70
N GLU A 251 -7.38 4.71 2.49
CA GLU A 251 -8.45 5.70 2.37
C GLU A 251 -8.01 7.00 3.04
N VAL A 252 -8.08 8.10 2.32
CA VAL A 252 -7.53 9.40 2.73
C VAL A 252 -8.62 10.45 3.05
N GLY A 253 -9.89 10.07 2.96
CA GLY A 253 -11.04 10.96 3.06
C GLY A 253 -11.74 11.15 1.71
N ASP A 254 -12.95 11.70 1.75
CA ASP A 254 -13.78 12.00 0.57
C ASP A 254 -14.00 10.81 -0.39
N GLY A 255 -13.91 9.58 0.15
CA GLY A 255 -14.01 8.34 -0.62
C GLY A 255 -12.85 8.10 -1.59
N LEU A 256 -11.72 8.81 -1.44
CA LEU A 256 -10.52 8.63 -2.25
C LEU A 256 -9.62 7.56 -1.63
N LEU A 257 -9.21 6.62 -2.47
CA LEU A 257 -8.19 5.63 -2.16
C LEU A 257 -6.84 6.06 -2.77
N ALA A 258 -5.87 6.37 -1.91
CA ALA A 258 -4.48 6.60 -2.29
C ALA A 258 -3.76 5.24 -2.45
N VAL A 259 -3.50 4.85 -3.69
CA VAL A 259 -2.99 3.54 -4.08
C VAL A 259 -1.47 3.52 -4.07
N TYR A 260 -0.89 2.57 -3.34
CA TYR A 260 0.56 2.34 -3.29
C TYR A 260 0.98 1.08 -4.07
N SER A 261 0.03 0.20 -4.42
CA SER A 261 0.30 -0.97 -5.27
C SER A 261 -0.88 -1.30 -6.19
N LEU A 262 -0.55 -1.61 -7.44
CA LEU A 262 -1.51 -1.97 -8.49
C LEU A 262 -0.98 -3.12 -9.33
N VAL A 263 -1.78 -4.17 -9.48
CA VAL A 263 -1.51 -5.28 -10.39
C VAL A 263 -2.68 -5.43 -11.36
N ALA A 264 -2.44 -5.20 -12.65
CA ALA A 264 -3.43 -5.45 -13.68
C ALA A 264 -3.37 -6.90 -14.17
N ASN A 265 -4.51 -7.56 -14.30
CA ASN A 265 -4.63 -8.87 -14.91
C ASN A 265 -4.50 -8.78 -16.44
N LEU A 266 -3.31 -8.40 -16.89
CA LEU A 266 -2.93 -8.21 -18.27
C LEU A 266 -1.77 -9.15 -18.62
N GLY A 267 -1.93 -9.89 -19.72
CA GLY A 267 -0.90 -10.74 -20.29
C GLY A 267 0.00 -9.97 -21.26
N LEU A 268 0.90 -9.12 -20.76
CA LEU A 268 1.89 -8.43 -21.59
C LEU A 268 3.15 -9.30 -21.70
N TYR A 269 3.35 -9.94 -22.84
CA TYR A 269 4.52 -10.80 -23.08
C TYR A 269 5.52 -10.13 -24.00
N THR A 270 6.78 -10.12 -23.61
CA THR A 270 7.84 -9.46 -24.35
C THR A 270 8.76 -10.50 -24.97
N ALA A 271 9.10 -10.32 -26.24
CA ALA A 271 10.05 -11.20 -26.93
C ALA A 271 11.03 -10.37 -27.76
N PRO A 272 12.33 -10.71 -27.73
CA PRO A 272 13.27 -10.17 -28.70
C PRO A 272 12.94 -10.72 -30.09
N ARG A 273 12.88 -9.85 -31.10
CA ARG A 273 12.49 -10.26 -32.47
C ARG A 273 13.55 -11.08 -33.22
N GLU A 274 14.65 -11.51 -32.60
CA GLU A 274 15.47 -12.55 -33.23
C GLU A 274 14.84 -13.92 -32.96
N THR A 275 13.95 -14.33 -33.86
CA THR A 275 13.85 -15.75 -34.20
C THR A 275 15.23 -16.19 -34.69
N ARG A 276 16.12 -16.59 -33.77
CA ARG A 276 17.09 -17.60 -34.15
C ARG A 276 16.26 -18.81 -34.52
N LYS A 277 16.24 -19.14 -35.81
CA LYS A 277 15.89 -20.47 -36.26
C LYS A 277 16.83 -21.42 -35.53
N CYS A 278 16.41 -21.97 -34.40
CA CYS A 278 16.99 -23.19 -33.88
C CYS A 278 16.59 -24.29 -34.88
N ASN A 279 17.34 -24.39 -35.97
CA ASN A 279 17.47 -25.63 -36.72
C ASN A 279 18.20 -26.60 -35.79
N VAL A 280 17.47 -27.18 -34.84
CA VAL A 280 17.86 -28.45 -34.28
C VAL A 280 17.27 -29.47 -35.24
N PRO A 281 18.09 -30.19 -36.03
CA PRO A 281 17.56 -31.31 -36.80
C PRO A 281 17.02 -32.31 -35.78
N LEU A 282 15.74 -32.62 -35.89
CA LEU A 282 15.18 -33.81 -35.26
C LEU A 282 15.93 -35.00 -35.87
N LEU A 283 16.79 -35.62 -35.06
CA LEU A 283 17.24 -36.99 -35.28
C LEU A 283 16.07 -37.94 -35.02
#